data_AF-K2DHT2-F1
#
_entry.id   AF-K2DHT2-F1
#
_cell.length_a   1.000
_cell.length_b   1.000
_cell.length_c   1.000
_cell.angle_alpha   90.00
_cell.angle_beta   90.00
_cell.angle_gamma   90.00
#
_symmetry.space_group_name_H-M   'P 1'
#
loop_
_entity.id
_entity.type
_entity.pdbx_description
1 polymer ?
#
loop_
_entity_poly.entity_id
_entity_poly.type
_entity_poly.pdbx_seq_one_letter_code
_entity_poly.pdbx_strand_id
1 'polypeptide(L)' 'IVLDLMMPEVNGFDVVEALKDEARTASIPVVVVTAKQITHEDRVRLNGNVLKVLEKSEFNHGRFLSEVRRAMSSGRS' A
#
# COMPACT_ATOMS: atom_id res chain seq x y z
N ILE A 1 3.07 4.61 6.17
CA ILE A 1 1.89 5.29 5.57
C ILE A 1 1.06 4.24 4.85
N VAL A 2 -0.26 4.29 5.01
CA VAL A 2 -1.19 3.53 4.15
C VAL A 2 -1.79 4.53 3.16
N LEU A 3 -1.69 4.24 1.87
CA LEU A 3 -2.06 5.18 0.81
C LEU A 3 -3.04 4.54 -0.16
N ASP A 4 -4.08 5.28 -0.54
CA ASP A 4 -4.97 4.90 -1.62
C ASP A 4 -4.51 5.53 -2.94
N LEU A 5 -4.67 4.80 -4.05
CA LEU A 5 -4.39 5.32 -5.39
C LEU A 5 -5.61 5.98 -6.02
N MET A 6 -6.81 5.63 -5.55
CA MET A 6 -8.08 6.20 -6.04
C MET A 6 -8.55 7.29 -5.08
N MET A 7 -7.82 8.40 -5.03
CA MET A 7 -8.24 9.59 -4.26
C MET A 7 -8.93 10.61 -5.18
N PRO A 8 -9.93 11.36 -4.68
CA PRO A 8 -10.40 12.53 -5.39
C PRO A 8 -9.28 13.57 -5.44
N GLU A 9 -9.17 14.27 -6.57
CA GLU A 9 -8.28 15.43 -6.78
C GLU A 9 -6.77 15.13 -6.90
N VAL A 10 -6.25 14.16 -6.14
CA VAL A 10 -4.81 13.85 -6.12
C VAL A 10 -4.54 12.42 -6.59
N ASN A 11 -3.58 12.28 -7.49
CA ASN A 11 -3.12 10.97 -7.94
C ASN A 11 -2.20 10.33 -6.89
N GLY A 12 -2.60 9.19 -6.32
CA GLY A 12 -1.81 8.52 -5.29
C GLY A 12 -0.44 8.04 -5.74
N PHE A 13 -0.20 7.86 -7.04
CA PHE A 13 1.15 7.55 -7.55
C PHE A 13 2.10 8.73 -7.35
N ASP A 14 1.64 9.94 -7.64
CA ASP A 14 2.45 11.16 -7.52
C ASP A 14 2.76 11.46 -6.04
N VAL A 15 1.87 11.06 -5.12
CA VAL A 15 2.13 11.11 -3.67
C VAL A 15 3.23 10.15 -3.25
N VAL A 16 3.27 8.93 -3.82
CA VAL A 16 4.37 8.00 -3.55
C VAL A 16 5.70 8.60 -4.00
N GLU A 17 5.75 9.15 -5.21
CA GLU A 17 6.95 9.79 -5.76
C GLU A 17 7.40 10.96 -4.87
N ALA A 18 6.49 11.87 -4.52
CA ALA A 18 6.79 13.00 -3.65
C ALA A 18 7.31 12.59 -2.26
N LEU A 19 6.75 11.52 -1.67
CA LEU A 19 7.22 10.99 -0.39
C LEU A 19 8.62 10.39 -0.48
N LYS A 20 9.00 9.84 -1.64
CA LYS A 20 10.32 9.23 -1.86
C LYS A 20 11.39 10.22 -2.28
N ASP A 21 11.02 11.30 -2.94
CA ASP A 21 11.94 12.35 -3.38
C ASP A 21 12.38 13.28 -2.23
N GLU A 22 11.59 13.41 -1.16
CA GLU A 22 11.92 14.23 0.00
C GLU A 22 12.73 13.44 1.04
N ALA A 23 13.95 13.89 1.34
CA ALA A 23 14.90 13.18 2.21
C ALA A 23 14.33 12.87 3.61
N ARG A 24 13.49 13.76 4.14
CA ARG A 24 12.83 13.57 5.44
C ARG A 24 11.79 12.45 5.45
N THR A 25 11.20 12.13 4.31
CA THR A 25 10.10 11.15 4.19
C THR A 25 10.47 9.91 3.38
N ALA A 26 11.60 9.91 2.69
CA ALA A 26 12.03 8.83 1.81
C ALA A 26 12.15 7.47 2.50
N SER A 27 12.56 7.46 3.77
CA SER A 27 12.69 6.25 4.59
C SER A 27 11.35 5.70 5.09
N ILE A 28 10.27 6.46 4.97
CA ILE A 28 8.96 6.05 5.49
C ILE A 28 8.42 4.90 4.62
N PRO A 29 8.05 3.76 5.23
CA PRO A 29 7.45 2.66 4.50
C PRO A 29 6.04 3.03 4.03
N VAL A 30 5.78 2.81 2.74
CA VAL A 30 4.47 3.04 2.11
C VAL A 30 3.84 1.70 1.75
N VAL A 31 2.61 1.50 2.19
CA VAL A 31 1.75 0.37 1.80
C VAL A 31 0.58 0.93 1.02
N VAL A 32 0.41 0.47 -0.21
CA VAL A 32 -0.70 0.90 -1.06
C VAL A 32 -1.90 -0.01 -0.83
N VAL A 33 -3.07 0.59 -0.60
CA VAL A 33 -4.34 -0.11 -0.41
C VAL A 33 -5.37 0.54 -1.32
N THR A 34 -5.71 -0.10 -2.44
CA THR A 34 -6.58 0.50 -3.47
C THR A 34 -7.64 -0.46 -3.98
N ALA A 35 -8.78 0.08 -4.43
CA ALA A 35 -9.78 -0.68 -5.18
C ALA A 35 -9.47 -0.76 -6.68
N LYS A 36 -8.45 -0.02 -7.15
CA LYS A 36 -7.96 -0.09 -8.53
C LYS A 36 -7.38 -1.48 -8.77
N GLN A 37 -7.76 -2.13 -9.86
CA GLN A 37 -7.03 -3.30 -10.35
C GLN A 37 -5.63 -2.86 -10.79
N ILE A 38 -4.62 -3.41 -10.13
CA ILE A 38 -3.24 -3.04 -10.35
C ILE A 38 -2.73 -3.74 -11.61
N THR A 39 -2.37 -2.95 -12.62
CA THR A 39 -1.77 -3.48 -13.85
C THR A 39 -0.29 -3.81 -13.66
N HIS A 40 0.31 -4.47 -14.64
CA HIS A 40 1.76 -4.67 -14.64
C HIS A 40 2.52 -3.33 -14.67
N GLU A 41 2.03 -2.36 -15.43
CA GLU A 41 2.62 -1.02 -15.53
C GLU A 41 2.54 -0.28 -14.18
N ASP A 42 1.40 -0.35 -13.48
CA ASP A 42 1.26 0.19 -12.13
C ASP A 42 2.27 -0.42 -11.16
N ARG A 43 2.51 -1.74 -11.25
CA ARG A 43 3.52 -2.42 -10.42
C ARG A 43 4.92 -1.95 -10.73
N VAL A 44 5.26 -1.77 -12.01
CA VAL A 44 6.58 -1.26 -12.41
C VAL A 44 6.79 0.15 -11.85
N ARG A 45 5.78 1.02 -11.93
CA ARG A 45 5.85 2.38 -11.41
C ARG A 45 6.00 2.44 -9.88
N LEU A 46 5.37 1.51 -9.17
CA LEU A 46 5.46 1.41 -7.71
C LEU A 46 6.69 0.64 -7.22
N ASN A 47 7.39 -0.07 -8.10
CA ASN A 47 8.47 -0.97 -7.71
C ASN A 47 9.63 -0.22 -7.05
N GLY A 48 10.14 -0.74 -5.93
CA GLY A 48 11.19 -0.10 -5.13
C GLY A 48 10.71 1.07 -4.26
N ASN A 49 9.56 1.68 -4.55
CA ASN A 49 9.03 2.83 -3.83
C ASN A 49 7.99 2.46 -2.76
N VAL A 50 7.37 1.28 -2.86
CA VAL A 50 6.37 0.81 -1.88
C VAL A 50 6.74 -0.58 -1.35
N LEU A 51 6.40 -0.84 -0.09
CA LEU A 51 6.64 -2.15 0.52
C LEU A 51 5.68 -3.21 0.02
N LYS A 52 4.41 -2.84 -0.18
CA LYS A 52 3.36 -3.77 -0.56
C LYS A 52 2.19 -3.03 -1.20
N VAL A 53 1.54 -3.70 -2.13
CA VAL A 53 0.28 -3.27 -2.73
C VAL A 53 -0.78 -4.31 -2.39
N LEU A 54 -1.91 -3.83 -1.85
CA LEU A 54 -3.04 -4.65 -1.40
C LEU A 54 -4.31 -4.16 -2.09
N GLU A 55 -5.16 -5.09 -2.51
CA GLU A 55 -6.48 -4.73 -3.03
C GLU A 55 -7.48 -4.54 -1.89
N LYS A 56 -8.30 -3.48 -1.96
CA LYS A 56 -9.37 -3.22 -0.99
C LYS A 56 -10.42 -4.34 -0.97
N SER A 57 -10.57 -5.09 -2.06
CA SER A 57 -11.41 -6.29 -2.15
C SER A 57 -10.95 -7.38 -1.16
N GLU A 58 -9.63 -7.56 -0.96
CA GLU A 58 -9.08 -8.48 0.05
C GLU A 58 -9.40 -8.03 1.48
N PHE A 59 -9.67 -6.73 1.67
CA PHE A 59 -10.07 -6.18 2.96
C PHE A 59 -11.53 -6.47 3.32
N ASN A 60 -12.40 -6.64 2.33
CA ASN A 60 -13.84 -6.41 2.52
C ASN A 60 -14.67 -7.66 2.86
N HIS A 61 -14.14 -8.89 2.77
CA HIS A 61 -14.97 -10.11 2.93
C HIS A 61 -14.46 -11.18 3.92
N GLY A 62 -13.62 -10.79 4.90
CA GLY A 62 -13.24 -11.68 6.01
C GLY A 62 -11.80 -12.20 5.98
N ARG A 63 -11.05 -11.94 4.89
CA ARG A 63 -9.62 -12.25 4.81
C ARG A 63 -8.76 -11.32 5.67
N PHE A 64 -9.15 -10.04 5.80
CA PHE A 64 -8.46 -9.06 6.65
C PHE A 64 -8.38 -9.49 8.12
N LEU A 65 -9.47 -9.98 8.70
CA LEU A 65 -9.48 -10.49 10.07
C LEU A 65 -8.53 -11.68 10.24
N SER A 66 -8.42 -12.54 9.23
CA SER A 66 -7.48 -13.67 9.25
C SER A 66 -6.02 -13.22 9.17
N GLU A 67 -5.70 -12.22 8.33
CA GLU A 67 -4.35 -11.67 8.24
C GLU A 67 -3.95 -10.87 9.48
N VAL A 68 -4.85 -10.07 10.05
CA VAL A 68 -4.63 -9.36 11.32
C VAL A 68 -4.44 -10.36 12.46
N ARG A 69 -5.30 -11.38 12.57
CA ARG A 69 -5.15 -12.43 13.60
C ARG A 69 -3.84 -13.19 13.45
N ARG A 70 -3.42 -13.49 12.22
CA ARG A 70 -2.16 -14.18 11.92
C ARG A 70 -0.95 -13.34 12.27
N ALA A 71 -0.96 -12.04 11.96
CA ALA A 71 0.11 -11.12 12.34
C ALA A 71 0.24 -10.95 13.87
N MET A 72 -0.89 -11.02 14.58
CA MET A 72 -0.92 -10.92 16.05
C MET A 72 -0.54 -12.23 16.78
N SER A 73 -0.74 -13.40 16.16
CA SER A 73 -0.39 -14.70 16.76
C SER A 73 1.06 -15.11 16.52
N SER A 74 1.71 -14.60 15.47
CA SER A 74 3.15 -14.81 15.22
C SER A 74 4.09 -14.10 16.20
N GLY A 75 3.56 -13.28 17.12
CA GLY A 75 4.33 -12.62 18.19
C GLY A 75 4.36 -13.36 19.53
N ARG A 76 3.84 -14.59 19.59
CA ARG A 76 3.93 -15.48 20.77
C ARG A 76 4.53 -16.83 20.40
N SER A 77 5.80 -16.84 20.03
CA SER A 77 6.68 -18.00 20.21
C SER A 77 8.12 -17.53 20.34
#